data_AF-A0A641RGG8-F1
#
_entry.id   AF-A0A641RGG8-F1
#
_cell.length_a   1.000
_cell.length_b   1.000
_cell.length_c   1.000
_cell.angle_alpha   90.00
_cell.angle_beta   90.00
_cell.angle_gamma   90.00
#
_symmetry.space_group_name_H-M   'P 1'
#
loop_
_entity.id
_entity.type
_entity.pdbx_description
1 polymer ?
#
loop_
_entity_poly.entity_id
_entity_poly.type
_entity_poly.pdbx_seq_one_letter_code
_entity_poly.pdbx_strand_id
1 'polypeptide(L)'
;FNPSQVQAYRLVGYESRLLKDEDFNNDAKDAGDMGAGHTVTAFYEVIPTGVKNEYVGKIDDLKYQKKEKVSVKPTGSNELLTVKLRYKASDKDVSKKMELPFVDNKGNNVSSDFRFASAVAMFGQLLRESDFKGNASYDKVIDLAKQGLNNDDKGYRREFIRLVEAAKGLERTNKN
;
A
#
# COMPACT_ATOMS: atom_id res chain seq x y z
N PHE A 1 6.71 -9.89 1.18
CA PHE A 1 7.58 -8.99 1.98
C PHE A 1 8.67 -9.81 2.66
N ASN A 2 9.84 -9.23 2.89
CA ASN A 2 10.93 -9.89 3.58
C ASN A 2 10.67 -9.90 5.10
N PRO A 3 10.49 -11.07 5.76
CA PRO A 3 10.19 -11.14 7.19
C PRO A 3 11.33 -10.65 8.08
N SER A 4 12.57 -10.56 7.57
CA SER A 4 13.67 -9.94 8.30
C SER A 4 13.56 -8.42 8.37
N GLN A 5 12.84 -7.78 7.45
CA GLN A 5 12.67 -6.31 7.37
C GLN A 5 11.27 -5.86 7.77
N VAL A 6 10.23 -6.67 7.53
CA VAL A 6 8.82 -6.35 7.74
C VAL A 6 8.16 -7.42 8.60
N GLN A 7 7.68 -7.05 9.78
CA GLN A 7 7.01 -7.97 10.70
C GLN A 7 5.50 -8.12 10.43
N ALA A 8 4.88 -7.12 9.79
CA ALA A 8 3.49 -7.16 9.36
C ALA A 8 3.24 -6.18 8.20
N TYR A 9 2.26 -6.47 7.35
CA TYR A 9 1.84 -5.59 6.27
C TYR A 9 0.34 -5.75 5.99
N ARG A 10 -0.26 -4.71 5.40
CA ARG A 10 -1.68 -4.66 5.04
C ARG A 10 -1.87 -3.99 3.69
N LEU A 11 -2.77 -4.51 2.87
CA LEU A 11 -3.23 -3.84 1.65
C LEU A 11 -4.28 -2.78 2.02
N VAL A 12 -3.99 -1.52 1.71
CA VAL A 12 -4.87 -0.37 1.95
C VAL A 12 -5.80 -0.12 0.76
N GLY A 13 -5.30 -0.33 -0.45
CA GLY A 13 -6.07 -0.16 -1.68
C GLY A 13 -5.37 -0.76 -2.88
N TYR A 14 -6.14 -1.32 -3.80
CA TYR A 14 -5.68 -1.92 -5.04
C TYR A 14 -6.74 -1.69 -6.11
N GLU A 15 -6.33 -1.23 -7.29
CA GLU A 15 -7.26 -0.84 -8.35
C GLU A 15 -7.73 -2.03 -9.21
N SER A 16 -7.03 -3.17 -9.17
CA SER A 16 -7.38 -4.36 -9.97
C SER A 16 -7.89 -5.51 -9.10
N ARG A 17 -8.38 -6.62 -9.69
CA ARG A 17 -8.82 -7.80 -8.92
C ARG A 17 -7.59 -8.49 -8.32
N LEU A 18 -7.58 -8.66 -7.00
CA LEU A 18 -6.51 -9.39 -6.32
C LEU A 18 -6.65 -10.89 -6.66
N LEU A 19 -5.61 -11.51 -7.20
CA LEU A 19 -5.54 -12.96 -7.31
C LEU A 19 -5.18 -13.58 -5.96
N LYS A 20 -5.71 -14.77 -5.69
CA LYS A 20 -5.24 -15.59 -4.58
C LYS A 20 -3.83 -16.12 -4.91
N ASP A 21 -2.98 -16.26 -3.89
CA ASP A 21 -1.60 -16.74 -4.06
C ASP A 21 -1.54 -18.11 -4.78
N GLU A 22 -2.50 -18.98 -4.51
CA GLU A 22 -2.65 -20.31 -5.12
C GLU A 22 -2.93 -20.24 -6.63
N ASP A 23 -3.59 -19.18 -7.08
CA ASP A 23 -3.97 -18.98 -8.48
C ASP A 23 -2.84 -18.31 -9.30
N PHE A 24 -1.80 -17.76 -8.65
CA PHE A 24 -0.75 -16.97 -9.32
C PHE A 24 0.07 -17.76 -10.35
N ASN A 25 0.20 -19.08 -10.16
CA ASN A 25 0.96 -19.95 -11.07
C ASN A 25 0.07 -20.62 -12.13
N ASN A 26 -1.24 -20.40 -12.11
CA ASN A 26 -2.17 -21.05 -13.03
C ASN A 26 -2.44 -20.13 -14.23
N ASP A 27 -1.81 -20.43 -15.37
CA ASP A 27 -2.00 -19.67 -16.62
C ASP A 27 -3.43 -19.76 -17.19
N ALA A 28 -4.29 -20.66 -16.67
CA ALA A 28 -5.71 -20.74 -17.04
C ALA A 28 -6.62 -19.84 -16.16
N LYS A 29 -6.09 -19.26 -15.08
CA LYS A 29 -6.81 -18.31 -14.22
C LYS A 29 -6.61 -16.89 -14.76
N ASP A 30 -7.69 -16.31 -15.25
CA ASP A 30 -7.70 -14.92 -15.69
C ASP A 30 -7.52 -13.98 -14.48
N ALA A 31 -6.37 -13.30 -14.45
CA ALA A 31 -5.98 -12.34 -13.43
C ALA A 31 -6.26 -10.89 -13.83
N GLY A 32 -6.96 -10.69 -14.96
CA GLY A 32 -6.90 -9.47 -15.71
C GLY A 32 -5.64 -9.46 -16.57
N ASP A 33 -5.83 -9.49 -17.88
CA ASP A 33 -4.73 -9.29 -18.83
C ASP A 33 -4.11 -7.90 -18.61
N MET A 34 -2.82 -7.88 -18.22
CA MET A 34 -2.02 -6.66 -18.28
C MET A 34 -1.57 -6.44 -19.73
N GLY A 35 -2.39 -5.71 -20.48
CA GLY A 35 -2.07 -5.25 -21.83
C GLY A 35 -1.06 -4.10 -21.84
N ALA A 36 -0.56 -3.75 -23.03
CA ALA A 36 0.30 -2.58 -23.20
C ALA A 36 -0.43 -1.30 -22.73
N GLY A 37 0.22 -0.50 -21.89
CA GLY A 37 -0.33 0.76 -21.35
C GLY A 37 -1.15 0.61 -20.05
N HIS A 38 -1.33 -0.61 -19.53
CA HIS A 38 -2.00 -0.80 -18.24
C HIS A 38 -1.12 -0.33 -17.08
N THR A 39 -1.70 0.44 -16.17
CA THR A 39 -1.07 0.87 -14.91
C THR A 39 -1.79 0.21 -13.74
N VAL A 40 -1.03 -0.32 -12.79
CA VAL A 40 -1.56 -0.95 -11.58
C VAL A 40 -0.97 -0.26 -10.37
N THR A 41 -1.85 0.21 -9.48
CA THR A 41 -1.46 0.83 -8.20
C THR A 41 -1.90 -0.04 -7.04
N ALA A 42 -0.96 -0.34 -6.14
CA ALA A 42 -1.21 -1.02 -4.88
C ALA A 42 -0.62 -0.21 -3.72
N PHE A 43 -1.45 0.13 -2.73
CA PHE A 43 -1.02 0.77 -1.50
C PHE A 43 -0.89 -0.26 -0.39
N TYR A 44 0.31 -0.42 0.13
CA TYR A 44 0.56 -1.24 1.31
C TYR A 44 1.01 -0.39 2.48
N GLU A 45 0.49 -0.70 3.66
CA GLU A 45 1.06 -0.30 4.94
C GLU A 45 1.99 -1.41 5.41
N VAL A 46 3.17 -1.03 5.91
CA VAL A 46 4.17 -1.96 6.44
C VAL A 46 4.54 -1.57 7.85
N ILE A 47 4.78 -2.57 8.69
CA ILE A 47 5.34 -2.42 10.02
C ILE A 47 6.75 -3.02 9.96
N PRO A 48 7.80 -2.18 10.04
CA PRO A 48 9.17 -2.68 10.05
C PRO A 48 9.44 -3.57 11.26
N THR A 49 10.33 -4.54 11.09
CA THR A 49 10.77 -5.41 12.18
C THR A 49 11.41 -4.61 13.30
N GLY A 50 11.01 -4.88 14.55
CA GLY A 50 11.54 -4.20 15.74
C GLY A 50 10.74 -2.96 16.17
N VAL A 51 9.73 -2.56 15.41
CA VAL A 51 8.79 -1.50 15.80
C VAL A 51 7.67 -2.09 16.65
N LYS A 52 7.47 -1.56 17.86
CA LYS A 52 6.30 -1.92 18.67
C LYS A 52 5.05 -1.31 18.05
N ASN A 53 4.03 -2.14 17.84
CA ASN A 53 2.78 -1.69 17.25
C ASN A 53 1.61 -2.51 17.84
N GLU A 54 0.50 -1.84 18.16
CA GLU A 54 -0.69 -2.44 18.78
C GLU A 54 -1.41 -3.48 17.90
N TYR A 55 -1.17 -3.48 16.59
CA TYR A 55 -1.75 -4.44 15.65
C TYR A 55 -0.96 -5.76 15.58
N VAL A 56 0.33 -5.75 15.94
CA VAL A 56 1.21 -6.92 15.83
C VAL A 56 1.33 -7.60 17.19
N GLY A 57 0.61 -8.70 17.39
CA GLY A 57 0.75 -9.55 18.58
C GLY A 57 -0.47 -9.71 19.49
N LYS A 58 -1.67 -9.30 19.07
CA LYS A 58 -2.93 -9.58 19.81
C LYS A 58 -3.50 -10.99 19.61
N ILE A 59 -2.82 -11.85 18.85
CA ILE A 59 -3.24 -13.24 18.67
C ILE A 59 -2.37 -14.07 19.60
N ASP A 60 -2.97 -14.56 20.68
CA ASP A 60 -2.34 -15.52 21.58
C ASP A 60 -1.75 -16.67 20.75
N ASP A 61 -0.55 -17.11 21.12
CA ASP A 61 0.07 -18.25 20.47
C ASP A 61 -0.86 -19.46 20.59
N LEU A 62 -1.31 -19.98 19.45
CA LEU A 62 -2.20 -21.14 19.42
C LEU A 62 -1.51 -22.31 20.12
N LYS A 63 -2.08 -22.75 21.26
CA LYS A 63 -1.51 -23.74 22.20
C LYS A 63 -0.97 -25.01 21.54
N TYR A 64 -1.53 -25.40 20.40
CA TYR A 64 -1.20 -26.64 19.68
C TYR A 64 -0.55 -26.43 18.30
N GLN A 65 -0.37 -25.17 17.86
CA GLN A 65 0.35 -24.87 16.63
C GLN A 65 1.73 -24.33 16.98
N LYS A 66 2.77 -25.09 16.64
CA LYS A 66 4.10 -24.51 16.47
C LYS A 66 3.99 -23.50 15.33
N LYS A 67 4.11 -22.21 15.65
CA LYS A 67 4.48 -21.22 14.63
C LYS A 67 5.82 -21.70 14.06
N GLU A 68 5.80 -22.27 12.86
CA GLU A 68 6.98 -22.21 12.03
C GLU A 68 7.21 -20.72 11.80
N LYS A 69 8.06 -20.12 12.65
CA LYS A 69 8.82 -18.97 12.21
C LYS A 69 9.51 -19.49 10.98
N VAL A 70 9.00 -19.15 9.79
CA VAL A 70 9.70 -19.39 8.56
C VAL A 70 11.04 -18.71 8.77
N SER A 71 12.05 -19.49 9.16
CA SER A 71 13.42 -19.05 9.25
C SER A 71 13.85 -18.94 7.80
N VAL A 72 13.36 -17.91 7.12
CA VAL A 72 14.04 -17.42 5.95
C VAL A 72 15.42 -17.13 6.48
N LYS A 73 16.40 -17.98 6.14
CA LYS A 73 17.80 -17.67 6.41
C LYS A 73 17.96 -16.24 5.94
N PRO A 74 18.34 -15.29 6.80
CA PRO A 74 18.55 -13.94 6.36
C PRO A 74 19.55 -14.07 5.22
N THR A 75 19.14 -13.76 3.99
CA THR A 75 20.02 -13.83 2.83
C THR A 75 21.11 -12.75 2.92
N GLY A 76 21.14 -11.98 4.02
CA GLY A 76 21.86 -10.72 4.15
C GLY A 76 21.22 -9.61 3.31
N SER A 77 20.10 -9.90 2.63
CA SER A 77 19.46 -8.96 1.72
C SER A 77 18.76 -7.83 2.47
N ASN A 78 19.05 -6.61 2.05
CA ASN A 78 18.37 -5.39 2.50
C ASN A 78 17.04 -5.15 1.77
N GLU A 79 16.56 -6.12 0.99
CA GLU A 79 15.27 -6.03 0.29
C GLU A 79 14.11 -5.98 1.28
N LEU A 80 13.23 -4.99 1.12
CA LEU A 80 11.97 -4.86 1.83
C LEU A 80 10.93 -5.85 1.30
N LEU A 81 10.84 -5.97 -0.03
CA LEU A 81 9.87 -6.82 -0.73
C LEU A 81 10.37 -7.20 -2.12
N THR A 82 9.72 -8.20 -2.71
CA THR A 82 9.87 -8.54 -4.12
C THR A 82 8.49 -8.47 -4.77
N VAL A 83 8.35 -7.68 -5.83
CA VAL A 83 7.15 -7.67 -6.65
C VAL A 83 7.30 -8.74 -7.72
N LYS A 84 6.31 -9.63 -7.82
CA LYS A 84 6.24 -10.65 -8.87
C LYS A 84 5.11 -10.28 -9.81
N LEU A 85 5.42 -10.08 -11.08
CA LEU A 85 4.44 -9.78 -12.12
C LEU A 85 4.49 -10.87 -13.19
N ARG A 86 3.34 -11.20 -13.76
CA ARG A 86 3.27 -11.99 -14.99
C ARG A 86 2.65 -11.13 -16.08
N TYR A 87 3.21 -11.20 -17.27
CA TYR A 87 2.69 -10.47 -18.44
C TYR A 87 2.74 -11.36 -19.68
N LYS A 88 1.82 -11.10 -20.62
CA LYS A 88 1.71 -11.79 -21.90
C LYS A 88 2.12 -10.82 -23.00
N ALA A 89 3.03 -11.24 -23.89
CA ALA A 89 3.33 -10.42 -25.07
C ALA A 89 2.17 -10.54 -26.07
N SER A 90 1.92 -9.49 -26.85
CA SER A 90 0.77 -9.39 -27.76
C SER A 90 0.66 -10.55 -28.76
N ASP A 91 1.77 -11.22 -29.05
CA ASP A 91 1.95 -12.28 -30.05
C ASP A 91 2.18 -13.68 -29.45
N LYS A 92 2.13 -13.84 -28.12
CA LYS A 92 2.51 -15.11 -27.46
C LYS A 92 1.48 -15.58 -26.46
N ASP A 93 1.13 -16.86 -26.52
CA ASP A 93 0.18 -17.49 -25.60
C ASP A 93 0.71 -17.82 -24.21
N VAL A 94 2.02 -17.68 -24.01
CA VAL A 94 2.70 -18.02 -22.75
C VAL A 94 3.04 -16.76 -21.96
N SER A 95 2.64 -16.75 -20.69
CA SER A 95 2.96 -15.65 -19.77
C SER A 95 4.43 -15.71 -19.35
N LYS A 96 5.06 -14.53 -19.21
CA LYS A 96 6.42 -14.36 -18.68
C LYS A 96 6.36 -13.84 -17.26
N LYS A 97 7.15 -14.44 -16.38
CA LYS A 97 7.31 -14.00 -14.99
C LYS A 97 8.46 -13.01 -14.88
N MET A 98 8.23 -11.90 -14.20
CA MET A 98 9.22 -10.89 -13.82
C MET A 98 9.23 -10.75 -12.30
N GLU A 99 10.43 -10.73 -11.71
CA GLU A 99 10.62 -10.51 -10.28
C GLU A 99 11.47 -9.25 -10.09
N LEU A 100 10.96 -8.30 -9.31
CA LEU A 100 11.61 -7.03 -9.02
C LEU A 100 11.81 -6.90 -7.51
N PRO A 101 13.03 -7.07 -7.00
CA PRO A 101 13.33 -6.79 -5.60
C PRO A 101 13.37 -5.27 -5.34
N PHE A 102 12.88 -4.86 -4.18
CA PHE A 102 12.88 -3.46 -3.74
C PHE A 102 13.58 -3.35 -2.40
N VAL A 103 14.54 -2.43 -2.33
CA VAL A 103 15.25 -2.06 -1.10
C VAL A 103 14.67 -0.73 -0.60
N ASP A 104 14.36 -0.67 0.69
CA ASP A 104 13.97 0.60 1.32
C ASP A 104 15.22 1.47 1.51
N ASN A 105 15.26 2.62 0.84
CA ASN A 105 16.35 3.59 0.98
C ASN A 105 16.20 4.47 2.23
N LYS A 106 15.14 4.26 3.04
CA LYS A 106 14.79 5.02 4.25
C LYS A 106 14.63 6.52 4.02
N GLY A 107 14.53 6.93 2.77
CA GLY A 107 14.39 8.32 2.36
C GLY A 107 12.92 8.66 2.15
N ASN A 108 12.64 9.97 2.08
CA ASN A 108 11.32 10.47 1.66
C ASN A 108 11.37 10.96 0.20
N ASN A 109 12.21 10.36 -0.65
CA ASN A 109 12.32 10.71 -2.06
C ASN A 109 11.22 10.00 -2.87
N VAL A 110 9.99 10.50 -2.73
CA VAL A 110 8.80 9.97 -3.39
C VAL A 110 8.21 11.01 -4.35
N SER A 111 7.56 10.53 -5.41
CA SER A 111 6.94 11.39 -6.42
C SER A 111 5.80 12.23 -5.83
N SER A 112 5.53 13.38 -6.47
CA SER A 112 4.39 14.24 -6.11
C SER A 112 3.07 13.47 -6.18
N ASP A 113 2.93 12.59 -7.17
CA ASP A 113 1.75 11.74 -7.36
C ASP A 113 1.56 10.76 -6.21
N PHE A 114 2.66 10.12 -5.74
CA PHE A 114 2.59 9.22 -4.61
C PHE A 114 2.21 9.94 -3.31
N ARG A 115 2.72 11.16 -3.08
CA ARG A 115 2.30 11.99 -1.94
C ARG A 115 0.81 12.31 -2.01
N PHE A 116 0.35 12.75 -3.17
CA PHE A 116 -1.06 13.09 -3.36
C PHE A 116 -1.97 11.88 -3.14
N ALA A 117 -1.66 10.75 -3.78
CA ALA A 117 -2.42 9.51 -3.62
C ALA A 117 -2.39 8.99 -2.16
N SER A 118 -1.27 9.13 -1.46
CA SER A 118 -1.18 8.81 -0.02
C SER A 118 -2.09 9.70 0.83
N ALA A 119 -2.20 11.00 0.49
CA ALA A 119 -3.13 11.90 1.18
C ALA A 119 -4.59 11.50 0.95
N VAL A 120 -4.95 11.10 -0.27
CA VAL A 120 -6.29 10.58 -0.59
C VAL A 120 -6.58 9.29 0.19
N ALA A 121 -5.64 8.34 0.24
CA ALA A 121 -5.79 7.12 1.02
C ALA A 121 -5.97 7.41 2.52
N MET A 122 -5.15 8.31 3.09
CA MET A 122 -5.24 8.74 4.48
C MET A 122 -6.59 9.41 4.79
N PHE A 123 -7.09 10.25 3.88
CA PHE A 123 -8.40 10.85 4.01
C PHE A 123 -9.52 9.80 4.04
N GLY A 124 -9.43 8.79 3.18
CA GLY A 124 -10.35 7.65 3.19
C GLY A 124 -10.35 6.89 4.53
N GLN A 125 -9.18 6.75 5.18
CA GLN A 125 -9.11 6.14 6.52
C GLN A 125 -9.81 7.00 7.58
N LEU A 126 -9.69 8.33 7.50
CA LEU A 126 -10.40 9.25 8.40
C LEU A 126 -11.92 9.17 8.20
N LEU A 127 -12.41 9.29 6.97
CA LEU A 127 -13.84 9.26 6.68
C LEU A 127 -14.54 7.97 7.10
N ARG A 128 -13.81 6.85 7.10
CA ARG A 128 -14.33 5.54 7.50
C ARG A 128 -14.11 5.24 8.99
N GLU A 129 -13.56 6.18 9.74
CA GLU A 129 -13.19 5.99 11.14
C GLU A 129 -12.38 4.70 11.35
N SER A 130 -11.46 4.42 10.43
CA SER A 130 -10.72 3.16 10.37
C SER A 130 -9.94 2.90 11.66
N ASP A 131 -10.00 1.67 12.17
CA ASP A 131 -9.18 1.21 13.30
C ASP A 131 -7.68 1.36 13.04
N PHE A 132 -7.28 1.48 11.77
CA PHE A 132 -5.91 1.59 11.30
C PHE A 132 -5.50 3.02 10.91
N LYS A 133 -6.35 4.03 11.16
CA LYS A 133 -6.04 5.44 10.84
C LYS A 133 -4.86 5.99 11.65
N GLY A 134 -4.45 5.30 12.72
CA GLY A 134 -3.29 5.67 13.54
C GLY A 134 -3.39 7.11 14.03
N ASN A 135 -2.37 7.91 13.74
CA ASN A 135 -2.33 9.33 14.09
C ASN A 135 -2.72 10.26 12.93
N ALA A 136 -3.45 9.75 11.93
CA ALA A 136 -3.95 10.56 10.82
C ALA A 136 -4.83 11.69 11.34
N SER A 137 -4.76 12.83 10.67
CA SER A 137 -5.62 13.99 10.93
C SER A 137 -5.87 14.73 9.63
N TYR A 138 -6.96 15.49 9.57
CA TYR A 138 -7.25 16.33 8.41
C TYR A 138 -6.09 17.29 8.08
N ASP A 139 -5.39 17.80 9.10
CA ASP A 139 -4.19 18.64 8.91
C ASP A 139 -3.08 17.89 8.18
N LYS A 140 -2.76 16.65 8.59
CA LYS A 140 -1.75 15.84 7.92
C LYS A 140 -2.14 15.49 6.48
N VAL A 141 -3.43 15.25 6.22
CA VAL A 141 -3.94 15.04 4.86
C VAL A 141 -3.69 16.28 4.01
N ILE A 142 -4.05 17.47 4.51
CA ILE A 142 -3.87 18.73 3.79
C ILE A 142 -2.38 19.00 3.51
N ASP A 143 -1.51 18.84 4.52
CA ASP A 143 -0.07 19.07 4.39
C ASP A 143 0.58 18.13 3.38
N LEU A 144 0.17 16.85 3.39
CA LEU A 144 0.67 15.86 2.44
C LEU A 144 0.14 16.11 1.03
N ALA A 145 -1.14 16.46 0.88
CA ALA A 145 -1.74 16.79 -0.40
C ALA A 145 -1.10 18.04 -1.04
N LYS A 146 -0.75 19.05 -0.23
CA LYS A 146 -0.04 20.26 -0.70
C LYS A 146 1.33 19.96 -1.30
N GLN A 147 2.06 18.99 -0.76
CA GLN A 147 3.33 18.51 -1.35
C GLN A 147 3.11 17.77 -2.69
N GLY A 148 1.88 17.35 -2.94
CA GLY A 148 1.43 16.66 -4.15
C GLY A 148 0.90 17.59 -5.26
N LEU A 149 1.02 18.92 -5.15
CA LEU A 149 0.30 19.86 -6.04
C LEU A 149 0.86 20.01 -7.47
N ASN A 150 1.92 19.28 -7.84
CA ASN A 150 2.48 19.37 -9.19
C ASN A 150 1.49 18.81 -10.23
N ASN A 151 1.60 19.27 -11.48
CA ASN A 151 0.78 18.79 -12.62
C ASN A 151 -0.73 18.93 -12.41
N ASP A 152 -1.18 20.01 -11.76
CA ASP A 152 -2.59 20.28 -11.44
C ASP A 152 -3.24 21.28 -12.40
N ASP A 153 -3.05 21.11 -13.71
CA ASP A 153 -3.55 22.05 -14.74
C ASP A 153 -5.08 22.20 -14.71
N LYS A 154 -5.77 21.12 -14.32
CA LYS A 154 -7.23 21.08 -14.19
C LYS A 154 -7.74 21.44 -12.79
N GLY A 155 -6.86 21.68 -11.83
CA GLY A 155 -7.22 22.10 -10.47
C GLY A 155 -7.81 21.01 -9.55
N TYR A 156 -7.80 19.73 -9.96
CA TYR A 156 -8.38 18.64 -9.17
C TYR A 156 -7.66 18.42 -7.83
N ARG A 157 -6.33 18.58 -7.78
CA ARG A 157 -5.57 18.40 -6.54
C ARG A 157 -5.86 19.53 -5.55
N ARG A 158 -5.96 20.76 -6.04
CA ARG A 158 -6.42 21.91 -5.22
C ARG A 158 -7.85 21.73 -4.73
N GLU A 159 -8.74 21.22 -5.58
CA GLU A 159 -10.13 21.00 -5.18
C GLU A 159 -10.26 19.91 -4.11
N PHE A 160 -9.48 18.84 -4.22
CA PHE A 160 -9.37 17.85 -3.15
C PHE A 160 -8.95 18.49 -1.81
N ILE A 161 -7.94 19.37 -1.81
CA ILE A 161 -7.50 20.05 -0.59
C ILE A 161 -8.63 20.87 0.03
N ARG A 162 -9.36 21.65 -0.79
CA ARG A 162 -10.53 22.42 -0.33
C ARG A 162 -11.61 21.53 0.27
N LEU A 163 -11.87 20.37 -0.34
CA LEU A 163 -12.82 19.39 0.17
C LEU A 163 -12.41 18.87 1.56
N VAL A 164 -11.12 18.57 1.76
CA VAL A 164 -10.61 18.13 3.06
C VAL A 164 -10.70 19.25 4.10
N GLU A 165 -10.41 20.50 3.72
CA GLU A 165 -10.57 21.68 4.59
C GLU A 165 -12.03 21.89 5.01
N ALA A 166 -12.98 21.74 4.08
CA ALA A 166 -14.41 21.81 4.38
C ALA A 166 -14.85 20.68 5.33
N ALA A 167 -14.43 19.44 5.06
CA ALA A 167 -14.74 18.30 5.91
C ALA A 167 -14.20 18.46 7.34
N LYS A 168 -12.97 18.99 7.48
CA LYS A 168 -12.38 19.36 8.76
C LYS A 168 -13.23 20.39 9.52
N GLY A 169 -13.77 21.38 8.80
CA GLY A 169 -14.65 22.40 9.38
C GLY A 169 -15.93 21.78 9.96
N LEU A 170 -16.57 20.88 9.22
CA LEU A 170 -17.79 20.19 9.64
C LEU A 170 -17.56 19.29 10.86
N GLU A 171 -16.45 18.56 10.91
CA GLU A 171 -16.13 17.71 12.06
C GLU A 171 -15.97 18.51 13.36
N ARG A 172 -15.37 19.71 13.29
CA ARG A 172 -15.25 20.61 14.44
C ARG A 172 -16.60 21.08 14.96
N THR A 173 -17.55 21.35 14.06
CA THR A 173 -18.90 21.76 14.45
C THR A 173 -19.67 20.63 15.15
N ASN A 174 -19.48 19.38 14.74
CA ASN A 174 -20.15 18.22 15.35
C ASN A 174 -19.60 17.81 16.73
N LYS A 175 -18.42 18.33 17.12
CA LYS A 175 -17.78 18.04 18.42
C LYS A 175 -18.07 19.09 19.50
N ASN A 176 -18.75 20.19 19.13
CA ASN A 176 -19.23 21.24 20.04
C ASN A 176 -20.73 21.10 20.28
#